data_AF-A0A3B0RUX4-F1
#
_entry.id   AF-A0A3B0RUX4-F1
#
_cell.length_a   1.000
_cell.length_b   1.000
_cell.length_c   1.000
_cell.angle_alpha   90.00
_cell.angle_beta   90.00
_cell.angle_gamma   90.00
#
_symmetry.space_group_name_H-M   'P 1'
#
loop_
_entity.id
_entity.type
_entity.pdbx_description
1 polymer ?
#
loop_
_entity_poly.entity_id
_entity_poly.type
_entity_poly.pdbx_seq_one_letter_code
_entity_poly.pdbx_strand_id
1 'polypeptide(L)'
;MEYWQLLLLLFAAGIASGWINVLAGGGSILSVPIMVFLGLPGPVANGTNRIGIIAQNAMAVAGFFRKGFSDFKLSASLAACASIGAFFGANVGVKLEG
;
A
#
# COMPACT_ATOMS: atom_id res chain seq x y z
N MET A 1 -18.12 10.48 -15.09
CA MET A 1 -18.49 9.78 -13.85
C MET A 1 -19.06 10.79 -12.90
N GLU A 2 -20.25 10.55 -12.36
CA GLU A 2 -20.75 11.35 -11.26
C GLU A 2 -19.94 11.06 -9.98
N TYR A 3 -19.89 12.03 -9.06
CA TYR A 3 -19.06 11.93 -7.85
C TYR A 3 -19.35 10.69 -7.00
N TRP A 4 -20.61 10.26 -6.91
CA TRP A 4 -20.98 9.08 -6.13
C TRP A 4 -20.41 7.78 -6.73
N GLN A 5 -20.30 7.69 -8.06
CA GLN A 5 -19.72 6.53 -8.75
C GLN A 5 -18.22 6.45 -8.48
N LEU A 6 -17.55 7.60 -8.46
CA LEU A 6 -16.14 7.69 -8.11
C LEU A 6 -15.90 7.23 -6.67
N LEU A 7 -16.73 7.69 -5.73
CA LEU A 7 -16.65 7.29 -4.32
C LEU A 7 -16.86 5.78 -4.15
N LEU A 8 -17.86 5.19 -4.82
CA LEU A 8 -18.09 3.75 -4.77
C LEU A 8 -16.92 2.96 -5.35
N LEU A 9 -16.36 3.41 -6.48
CA LEU A 9 -15.21 2.76 -7.10
C LEU A 9 -13.98 2.79 -6.19
N LEU A 10 -13.66 3.97 -5.62
CA LEU A 10 -12.54 4.12 -4.69
C LEU A 10 -12.75 3.32 -3.40
N PHE A 11 -13.97 3.25 -2.90
CA PHE A 11 -14.32 2.46 -1.72
C PHE A 11 -14.13 0.96 -1.97
N ALA A 12 -14.70 0.44 -3.07
CA ALA A 12 -14.56 -0.97 -3.44
C ALA A 12 -13.09 -1.33 -3.73
N ALA A 13 -12.37 -0.47 -4.47
CA ALA A 13 -10.95 -0.62 -4.73
C ALA A 13 -10.12 -0.60 -3.44
N GLY A 14 -10.45 0.28 -2.50
CA GLY A 14 -9.80 0.37 -1.19
C GLY A 14 -9.97 -0.90 -0.36
N ILE A 15 -11.18 -1.47 -0.31
CA ILE A 15 -11.46 -2.74 0.36
C ILE A 15 -10.67 -3.88 -0.29
N ALA A 16 -10.78 -4.02 -1.62
CA ALA A 16 -10.10 -5.08 -2.36
C ALA A 16 -8.57 -4.98 -2.22
N SER A 17 -8.01 -3.77 -2.37
CA SER A 17 -6.59 -3.50 -2.17
C SER A 17 -6.16 -3.83 -0.75
N GLY A 18 -6.94 -3.45 0.27
CA GLY A 18 -6.62 -3.76 1.67
C GLY A 18 -6.62 -5.27 1.93
N TRP A 19 -7.60 -5.98 1.41
CA TRP A 19 -7.68 -7.43 1.52
C TRP A 19 -6.50 -8.14 0.86
N ILE A 20 -6.17 -7.76 -0.39
CA ILE A 20 -4.99 -8.27 -1.12
C ILE A 20 -3.70 -7.95 -0.35
N ASN A 21 -3.55 -6.71 0.14
CA ASN A 21 -2.37 -6.29 0.87
C ASN A 21 -2.12 -7.13 2.13
N VAL A 22 -3.17 -7.46 2.88
CA VAL A 22 -3.06 -8.24 4.12
C VAL A 22 -2.84 -9.73 3.85
N LEU A 23 -3.45 -10.30 2.80
CA LEU A 23 -3.35 -11.74 2.52
C LEU A 23 -2.15 -12.14 1.67
N ALA A 24 -1.91 -11.44 0.56
CA ALA A 24 -0.90 -11.81 -0.43
C ALA A 24 0.28 -10.83 -0.46
N GLY A 25 0.11 -9.64 0.12
CA GLY A 25 0.98 -8.50 -0.15
C GLY A 25 0.68 -7.87 -1.51
N GLY A 26 1.08 -6.61 -1.70
CA GLY A 26 1.02 -5.96 -3.01
C GLY A 26 -0.33 -5.36 -3.41
N GLY A 27 -1.21 -5.02 -2.46
CA GLY A 27 -2.49 -4.35 -2.77
C GLY A 27 -2.35 -3.06 -3.61
N SER A 28 -1.17 -2.42 -3.57
CA SER A 28 -0.79 -1.29 -4.43
C SER A 28 -0.94 -1.56 -5.93
N ILE A 29 -0.84 -2.83 -6.36
CA ILE A 29 -1.04 -3.23 -7.76
C ILE A 29 -2.45 -2.90 -8.23
N LEU A 30 -3.43 -2.85 -7.32
CA LEU A 30 -4.80 -2.46 -7.64
C LEU A 30 -5.01 -0.95 -7.45
N SER A 31 -4.64 -0.41 -6.29
CA SER A 31 -4.98 0.98 -5.93
C SER A 31 -4.21 2.03 -6.72
N VAL A 32 -2.93 1.80 -7.03
CA VAL A 32 -2.09 2.79 -7.73
C VAL A 32 -2.53 2.95 -9.19
N PRO A 33 -2.73 1.89 -9.99
CA PRO A 33 -3.24 2.05 -11.35
C PRO A 33 -4.60 2.73 -11.39
N ILE A 34 -5.50 2.43 -10.45
CA ILE A 34 -6.81 3.11 -10.36
C ILE A 34 -6.63 4.62 -10.17
N MET A 35 -5.76 5.05 -9.26
CA MET A 35 -5.47 6.48 -9.06
C MET A 35 -4.86 7.12 -10.32
N VAL A 36 -3.97 6.40 -11.02
CA VAL A 36 -3.38 6.87 -12.28
C VAL A 36 -4.44 6.98 -13.38
N PHE A 37 -5.35 6.00 -13.51
CA PHE A 37 -6.49 6.07 -14.42
C PHE A 37 -7.42 7.26 -14.13
N LEU A 38 -7.50 7.67 -12.86
CA LEU A 38 -8.25 8.86 -12.44
C LEU A 38 -7.49 10.17 -12.65
N GLY A 39 -6.26 10.13 -13.20
CA GLY A 39 -5.48 11.29 -13.61
C GLY A 39 -4.40 11.72 -12.64
N LEU A 40 -4.13 10.98 -11.55
CA LEU A 40 -2.99 11.28 -10.69
C LEU A 40 -1.68 10.88 -11.38
N PRO A 41 -0.63 11.72 -11.35
CA PRO A 41 0.71 11.30 -11.77
C PRO A 41 1.18 10.07 -10.99
N GLY A 42 1.87 9.13 -11.66
CA GLY A 42 2.33 7.87 -11.07
C GLY A 42 3.05 8.02 -9.71
N PRO A 43 4.05 8.92 -9.59
CA PRO A 43 4.74 9.17 -8.31
C PRO A 43 3.79 9.68 -7.21
N VAL A 44 2.82 10.53 -7.56
CA VAL A 44 1.84 11.10 -6.62
C VAL A 44 0.84 10.03 -6.20
N ALA A 45 0.30 9.25 -7.13
CA ALA A 45 -0.57 8.11 -6.85
C ALA A 45 0.11 7.10 -5.92
N ASN A 46 1.36 6.77 -6.20
CA ASN A 46 2.16 5.86 -5.39
C ASN A 46 2.35 6.38 -3.95
N GLY A 47 2.68 7.67 -3.81
CA GLY A 47 2.82 8.34 -2.51
C GLY A 47 1.52 8.38 -1.71
N THR A 48 0.42 8.84 -2.33
CA THR A 48 -0.92 8.90 -1.71
C THR A 48 -1.37 7.54 -1.18
N ASN A 49 -1.13 6.47 -1.96
CA ASN A 49 -1.47 5.12 -1.55
C ASN A 49 -0.75 4.67 -0.25
N ARG A 50 0.45 5.19 0.04
CA ARG A 50 1.21 4.78 1.25
C ARG A 50 0.59 5.25 2.55
N ILE A 51 -0.14 6.37 2.54
CA ILE A 51 -0.88 6.84 3.72
C ILE A 51 -1.93 5.80 4.13
N GLY A 52 -2.70 5.29 3.16
CA GLY A 52 -3.70 4.26 3.39
C GLY A 52 -3.07 2.94 3.86
N ILE A 53 -1.97 2.52 3.24
CA ILE A 53 -1.26 1.28 3.61
C ILE A 53 -0.74 1.32 5.04
N ILE A 54 -0.27 2.46 5.54
CA ILE A 54 0.18 2.59 6.95
C ILE A 54 -0.97 2.28 7.90
N ALA A 55 -2.15 2.87 7.67
CA ALA A 55 -3.33 2.61 8.48
C ALA A 55 -3.79 1.14 8.37
N GLN A 56 -3.80 0.57 7.15
CA GLN A 56 -4.13 -0.83 6.91
C GLN A 56 -3.18 -1.79 7.64
N ASN A 57 -1.88 -1.54 7.55
CA ASN A 57 -0.86 -2.37 8.21
C ASN A 57 -0.95 -2.27 9.73
N ALA A 58 -1.23 -1.08 10.29
CA ALA A 58 -1.44 -0.94 11.73
C ALA A 58 -2.61 -1.80 12.22
N MET A 59 -3.74 -1.78 11.50
CA MET A 59 -4.90 -2.62 11.80
C MET A 59 -4.60 -4.11 11.63
N ALA A 60 -3.87 -4.49 10.57
CA ALA A 60 -3.48 -5.88 10.32
C ALA A 60 -2.56 -6.41 11.43
N VAL A 61 -1.52 -5.65 11.79
CA VAL A 61 -0.59 -5.98 12.88
C VAL A 61 -1.35 -6.13 14.20
N ALA A 62 -2.23 -5.19 14.54
CA ALA A 62 -3.06 -5.30 15.74
C ALA A 62 -3.94 -6.55 15.73
N GLY A 63 -4.53 -6.89 14.58
CA GLY A 63 -5.33 -8.09 14.38
C GLY A 63 -4.54 -9.39 14.54
N PHE A 64 -3.36 -9.48 13.94
CA PHE A 64 -2.48 -10.65 14.05
C PHE A 64 -1.88 -10.79 15.45
N PHE A 65 -1.51 -9.68 16.07
CA PHE A 65 -1.01 -9.65 17.44
C PHE A 65 -2.03 -10.23 18.43
N ARG A 66 -3.31 -9.85 18.30
CA ARG A 66 -4.41 -10.41 19.11
C ARG A 66 -4.64 -11.91 18.90
N LYS A 67 -4.17 -12.47 17.78
CA LYS A 67 -4.21 -13.91 17.48
C LYS A 67 -2.96 -14.67 17.94
N GLY A 68 -2.03 -13.98 18.63
CA GLY A 68 -0.80 -14.58 19.17
C GLY A 68 0.41 -14.55 18.22
N PHE A 69 0.29 -13.92 17.04
CA PHE A 69 1.43 -13.76 16.14
C PHE A 69 2.23 -12.50 16.51
N SER A 70 3.39 -12.67 17.16
CA SER A 70 4.13 -11.55 17.77
C SER A 70 5.66 -11.67 17.73
N ASP A 71 6.24 -12.28 16.69
CA ASP A 71 7.69 -12.30 16.52
C ASP A 71 8.21 -10.94 16.00
N PHE A 72 8.31 -9.98 16.91
CA PHE A 72 8.78 -8.63 16.62
C PHE A 72 10.25 -8.59 16.23
N LYS A 73 11.07 -9.54 16.70
CA LYS A 73 12.51 -9.56 16.40
C LYS A 73 12.73 -9.93 14.94
N LEU A 74 12.07 -10.99 14.47
CA LEU A 74 12.08 -11.34 13.05
C LEU A 74 11.46 -10.22 12.21
N SER A 75 10.30 -9.69 12.63
CA SER A 75 9.62 -8.61 11.90
C SER A 75 10.48 -7.37 11.74
N ALA A 76 11.18 -6.93 12.80
CA ALA A 76 12.07 -5.78 12.75
C ALA A 76 13.29 -6.02 11.86
N SER A 77 13.87 -7.24 11.91
CA SER A 77 14.98 -7.62 11.03
C SER A 77 14.58 -7.57 9.55
N LEU A 78 13.43 -8.16 9.20
CA LEU A 78 12.89 -8.13 7.85
C LEU A 78 12.55 -6.70 7.41
N ALA A 79 11.94 -5.89 8.30
CA ALA A 79 11.65 -4.49 8.03
C ALA A 79 12.92 -3.69 7.74
N ALA A 80 13.99 -3.87 8.54
CA ALA A 80 15.26 -3.19 8.30
C ALA A 80 15.85 -3.55 6.93
N CYS A 81 15.89 -4.83 6.57
CA CYS A 81 16.35 -5.29 5.26
C CYS A 81 15.50 -4.71 4.12
N ALA A 82 14.17 -4.72 4.26
CA ALA A 82 13.25 -4.19 3.25
C ALA A 82 13.36 -2.67 3.10
N SER A 83 13.55 -1.94 4.21
CA SER A 83 13.68 -0.48 4.21
C SER A 83 14.91 0.00 3.43
N ILE A 84 16.03 -0.73 3.50
CA ILE A 84 17.23 -0.41 2.73
C ILE A 84 16.91 -0.51 1.23
N GLY A 85 16.33 -1.63 0.79
CA GLY A 85 15.92 -1.81 -0.60
C GLY A 85 14.90 -0.77 -1.07
N ALA A 86 13.90 -0.47 -0.23
CA ALA A 86 12.88 0.53 -0.52
C ALA A 86 13.48 1.94 -0.67
N PHE A 87 14.44 2.32 0.17
CA PHE A 87 15.09 3.62 0.10
C PHE A 87 15.85 3.82 -1.21
N PHE A 88 16.73 2.88 -1.57
CA PHE A 88 17.47 2.97 -2.83
C PHE A 88 16.56 2.82 -4.05
N GLY A 89 15.60 1.90 -3.99
CA GLY A 89 14.62 1.68 -5.04
C GLY A 89 13.76 2.92 -5.32
N ALA A 90 13.33 3.64 -4.28
CA ALA A 90 12.58 4.89 -4.45
C ALA A 90 13.44 5.99 -5.10
N ASN A 91 14.69 6.14 -4.67
CA ASN A 91 15.61 7.15 -5.22
C ASN A 91 15.92 6.93 -6.71
N VAL A 92 16.06 5.67 -7.13
CA VAL A 92 16.24 5.31 -8.54
C VAL A 92 14.91 5.44 -9.28
N GLY A 93 13.82 4.92 -8.72
CA GLY A 93 12.50 4.88 -9.35
C GLY A 93 11.94 6.25 -9.71
N VAL A 94 12.17 7.27 -8.88
CA VAL A 94 11.73 8.66 -9.18
C VAL A 94 12.46 9.27 -10.38
N LYS A 95 13.62 8.73 -10.78
CA LYS A 95 14.40 9.21 -11.93
C LYS A 95 14.07 8.47 -13.23
N LEU A 96 13.30 7.38 -13.15
CA LEU A 96 12.87 6.63 -14.32
C LEU A 96 11.63 7.34 -14.89
N GLU A 97 11.68 7.67 -16.18
CA GLU A 97 10.53 8.18 -16.91
C GLU A 97 9.69 6.99 -17.40
N GLY A 98 8.42 6.94 -16.97
CA GLY A 98 7.44 5.89 -17.30
C GLY A 98 6.05 6.21 -16.78
#